data_AF-A0A6A4CZY1-F1
#
_entry.id   AF-A0A6A4CZY1-F1
#
_cell.length_a   1.000
_cell.length_b   1.000
_cell.length_c   1.000
_cell.angle_alpha   90.00
_cell.angle_beta   90.00
_cell.angle_gamma   90.00
#
_symmetry.space_group_name_H-M   'P 1'
#
loop_
_entity.id
_entity.type
_entity.pdbx_description
1 polymer ?
#
loop_
_entity_poly.entity_id
_entity_poly.type
_entity_poly.pdbx_seq_one_letter_code
_entity_poly.pdbx_strand_id
1 'polypeptide(L)'
;MAPKKPAKHDALAAAGIVTPTAPTTVSPISEPLNAHAKQPVGNYESPLKKLRTIMRNRRVIDTIKDLREFTETTDLNSENGIDSIRIQARLLWITPETVRNRRFLRLYMGDHHSPEPLEGQQKDYQAFQAKDPFEANKFLITVSLLEIDENDPRLPAPGAVVSFTSFKLHFYRECCQADVKLQAIKTVSAP
;
A
#
# COMPACT_ATOMS: atom_id res chain seq x y z
N MET A 1 -52.94 -28.59 6.56
CA MET A 1 -54.25 -28.03 6.17
C MET A 1 -54.34 -26.61 6.73
N ALA A 2 -54.34 -25.62 5.84
CA ALA A 2 -54.74 -24.24 6.17
C ALA A 2 -56.28 -24.15 6.11
N PRO A 3 -56.90 -23.08 6.65
CA PRO A 3 -57.11 -21.86 5.84
C PRO A 3 -56.85 -20.57 6.64
N LYS A 4 -56.28 -19.49 6.08
CA LYS A 4 -56.76 -18.53 5.06
C LYS A 4 -57.99 -17.68 5.50
N LYS A 5 -57.68 -16.41 5.89
CA LYS A 5 -58.26 -15.10 5.45
C LYS A 5 -59.79 -14.88 5.55
N PRO A 6 -60.35 -13.69 5.27
CA PRO A 6 -59.88 -12.28 5.31
C PRO A 6 -60.88 -11.38 6.10
N ALA A 7 -60.69 -10.06 6.24
CA ALA A 7 -61.39 -9.00 5.46
C ALA A 7 -61.76 -7.86 6.44
N LYS A 8 -62.04 -6.58 6.13
CA LYS A 8 -61.86 -5.62 5.02
C LYS A 8 -62.79 -4.43 5.38
N HIS A 9 -62.54 -3.25 4.80
CA HIS A 9 -63.45 -2.08 4.72
C HIS A 9 -63.61 -1.24 6.01
N ASP A 10 -63.80 0.09 6.02
CA ASP A 10 -63.79 1.22 5.07
C ASP A 10 -63.91 2.47 6.00
N ALA A 11 -63.15 3.55 5.83
CA ALA A 11 -63.45 4.75 5.02
C ALA A 11 -64.53 5.73 5.57
N LEU A 12 -64.18 7.03 5.49
CA LEU A 12 -65.02 8.27 5.50
C LEU A 12 -65.67 8.70 6.84
N ALA A 13 -65.92 9.97 7.17
CA ALA A 13 -65.57 11.29 6.63
C ALA A 13 -66.13 12.39 7.56
N ALA A 14 -65.62 13.63 7.37
CA ALA A 14 -66.32 14.93 7.42
C ALA A 14 -66.79 15.47 8.80
N ALA A 15 -66.87 16.79 9.08
CA ALA A 15 -66.73 18.04 8.32
C ALA A 15 -66.42 19.21 9.29
N GLY A 16 -66.05 20.38 8.76
CA GLY A 16 -66.35 21.68 9.38
C GLY A 16 -65.27 22.76 9.29
N ILE A 17 -65.44 23.68 8.36
CA ILE A 17 -64.60 24.85 8.02
C ILE A 17 -64.94 26.04 8.92
N VAL A 18 -63.94 26.83 9.38
CA VAL A 18 -63.98 28.31 9.42
C VAL A 18 -62.55 28.90 9.36
N THR A 19 -62.32 29.83 8.43
CA THR A 19 -61.19 30.80 8.35
C THR A 19 -61.80 32.22 8.22
N PRO A 20 -61.06 33.34 8.28
CA PRO A 20 -59.77 33.69 8.90
C PRO A 20 -59.81 35.08 9.64
N THR A 21 -58.80 35.41 10.46
CA THR A 21 -58.49 36.81 10.83
C THR A 21 -56.98 37.05 10.81
N ALA A 22 -56.54 38.09 10.10
CA ALA A 22 -55.15 38.56 9.97
C ALA A 22 -54.85 39.72 10.96
N PRO A 23 -53.65 40.34 10.93
CA PRO A 23 -52.41 39.89 11.58
C PRO A 23 -51.97 40.84 12.72
N THR A 24 -51.36 40.31 13.77
CA THR A 24 -50.70 41.13 14.80
C THR A 24 -49.25 41.38 14.41
N THR A 25 -48.89 42.66 14.30
CA THR A 25 -47.54 43.20 14.12
C THR A 25 -46.55 42.61 15.14
N VAL A 26 -45.51 41.93 14.66
CA VAL A 26 -44.38 41.49 15.49
C VAL A 26 -43.22 42.44 15.26
N SER A 27 -42.87 43.22 16.28
CA SER A 27 -41.64 44.01 16.32
C SER A 27 -40.41 43.11 16.33
N PRO A 28 -39.31 43.46 15.64
CA PRO A 28 -38.10 42.65 15.66
C PRO A 28 -37.43 42.78 17.02
N ILE A 29 -37.28 41.65 17.71
CA ILE A 29 -36.39 41.53 18.87
C ILE A 29 -34.96 41.52 18.32
N SER A 30 -34.26 42.63 18.54
CA SER A 30 -32.83 42.77 18.32
C SER A 30 -32.08 41.94 19.37
N GLU A 31 -31.79 40.67 19.05
CA GLU A 31 -30.79 39.89 19.80
C GLU A 31 -29.43 39.95 19.06
N PRO A 32 -28.32 40.19 19.78
CA PRO A 32 -27.01 40.27 19.16
C PRO A 32 -26.58 38.90 18.65
N LEU A 33 -25.99 38.89 17.44
CA LEU A 33 -25.29 37.75 16.87
C LEU A 33 -24.46 37.04 17.94
N ASN A 34 -24.78 35.77 18.17
CA ASN A 34 -23.88 34.82 18.81
C ASN A 34 -22.53 34.95 18.12
N ALA A 35 -21.58 35.61 18.79
CA ALA A 35 -20.18 35.55 18.44
C ALA A 35 -19.78 34.09 18.62
N HIS A 36 -19.85 33.33 17.53
CA HIS A 36 -19.32 31.98 17.48
C HIS A 36 -17.84 32.14 17.81
N ALA A 37 -17.48 31.80 19.05
CA ALA A 37 -16.11 31.77 19.51
C ALA A 37 -15.34 30.98 18.45
N LYS A 38 -14.45 31.65 17.72
CA LYS A 38 -13.53 30.99 16.81
C LYS A 38 -12.74 30.02 17.69
N GLN A 39 -13.14 28.76 17.70
CA GLN A 39 -12.24 27.70 18.13
C GLN A 39 -10.95 27.93 17.33
N PRO A 40 -9.77 27.96 17.99
CA PRO A 40 -8.53 27.97 17.23
C PRO A 40 -8.62 26.74 16.32
N VAL A 41 -8.56 26.98 15.02
CA VAL A 41 -8.41 25.92 14.02
C VAL A 41 -7.01 25.34 14.28
N GLY A 42 -6.92 24.49 15.29
CA GLY A 42 -5.67 23.89 15.71
C GLY A 42 -5.16 23.10 14.53
N ASN A 43 -4.04 23.53 13.96
CA ASN A 43 -3.25 22.93 12.87
C ASN A 43 -3.93 21.77 12.14
N TYR A 44 -5.10 22.01 11.54
CA TYR A 44 -5.79 20.97 10.80
C TYR A 44 -5.04 20.78 9.49
N GLU A 45 -4.36 19.65 9.37
CA GLU A 45 -3.78 19.22 8.12
C GLU A 45 -4.75 18.28 7.41
N SER A 46 -5.15 18.64 6.19
CA SER A 46 -6.07 17.83 5.41
C SER A 46 -5.47 16.45 5.12
N PRO A 47 -6.27 15.36 5.08
CA PRO A 47 -5.78 14.02 4.76
C PRO A 47 -4.99 13.97 3.44
N LEU A 48 -5.40 14.76 2.44
CA LEU A 48 -4.70 14.86 1.16
C LEU A 48 -3.33 15.53 1.28
N LYS A 49 -3.21 16.54 2.16
CA LYS A 49 -1.93 17.20 2.42
C LYS A 49 -0.98 16.24 3.16
N LYS A 50 -1.47 15.53 4.18
CA LYS A 50 -0.74 14.45 4.86
C LYS A 50 -0.25 13.39 3.89
N LEU A 51 -1.14 12.88 3.03
CA LEU A 51 -0.80 11.86 2.02
C LEU A 51 0.28 12.34 1.05
N ARG A 52 0.16 13.57 0.54
CA ARG A 52 1.16 14.15 -0.37
C ARG A 52 2.52 14.32 0.31
N THR A 53 2.54 14.75 1.57
CA THR A 53 3.77 14.88 2.36
C THR A 53 4.43 13.52 2.55
N ILE A 54 3.69 12.51 2.99
CA ILE A 54 4.19 11.13 3.15
C ILE A 54 4.76 10.61 1.81
N MET A 55 4.01 10.78 0.71
CA MET A 55 4.45 10.30 -0.60
C MET A 55 5.69 11.01 -1.14
N ARG A 56 5.85 12.32 -0.90
CA ARG A 56 7.01 13.09 -1.35
C ARG A 56 8.26 12.80 -0.52
N ASN A 57 8.08 12.48 0.75
CA ASN A 57 9.18 12.27 1.68
C ASN A 57 9.65 10.81 1.73
N ARG A 58 9.09 9.93 0.87
CA ARG A 58 9.56 8.54 0.81
C ARG A 58 11.00 8.52 0.33
N ARG A 59 11.90 8.05 1.20
CA ARG A 59 13.31 7.84 0.88
C ARG A 59 13.41 6.71 -0.15
N VAL A 60 14.14 6.94 -1.22
CA VAL A 60 14.52 5.87 -2.14
C VAL A 60 15.78 5.21 -1.60
N ILE A 61 15.76 3.88 -1.51
CA ILE A 61 16.92 3.05 -1.16
C ILE A 61 17.21 2.18 -2.38
N ASP A 62 18.42 2.28 -2.90
CA ASP A 62 18.83 1.66 -4.17
C ASP A 62 20.01 0.70 -4.05
N THR A 63 20.53 0.53 -2.81
CA THR A 63 21.56 -0.45 -2.47
C THR A 63 21.13 -1.34 -1.29
N ILE A 64 21.61 -2.58 -1.29
CA ILE A 64 21.37 -3.55 -0.21
C ILE A 64 22.05 -3.11 1.09
N LYS A 65 23.21 -2.45 1.00
CA LYS A 65 23.91 -1.90 2.16
C LYS A 65 23.06 -0.87 2.88
N ASP A 66 22.52 0.10 2.15
CA ASP A 66 21.69 1.16 2.75
C ASP A 66 20.37 0.60 3.27
N LEU A 67 19.82 -0.44 2.61
CA LEU A 67 18.63 -1.13 3.09
C LEU A 67 18.89 -1.82 4.43
N ARG A 68 20.06 -2.43 4.60
CA ARG A 68 20.49 -3.05 5.85
C ARG A 68 20.63 -2.00 6.96
N GLU A 69 21.38 -0.93 6.70
CA GLU A 69 21.58 0.17 7.65
C GLU A 69 20.24 0.79 8.08
N PHE A 70 19.30 0.94 7.14
CA PHE A 70 17.96 1.42 7.45
C PHE A 70 17.23 0.51 8.44
N THR A 71 17.27 -0.81 8.25
CA THR A 71 16.60 -1.76 9.17
C THR A 71 17.27 -1.89 10.54
N GLU A 72 18.57 -1.60 10.63
CA GLU A 72 19.30 -1.60 11.90
C GLU A 72 18.97 -0.37 12.76
N THR A 73 18.66 0.76 12.11
CA THR A 73 18.45 2.06 12.77
C THR A 73 16.98 2.43 12.92
N THR A 74 16.07 1.73 12.23
CA THR A 74 14.65 2.09 12.15
C THR A 74 13.76 0.93 12.56
N ASP A 75 12.82 1.18 13.47
CA ASP A 75 11.72 0.25 13.73
C ASP A 75 10.77 0.23 12.52
N LEU A 76 10.74 -0.90 11.82
CA LEU A 76 9.94 -1.11 10.61
C LEU A 76 8.42 -1.00 10.85
N ASN A 77 7.95 -1.13 12.09
CA ASN A 77 6.54 -1.01 12.44
C ASN A 77 6.13 0.40 12.88
N SER A 78 7.08 1.34 12.91
CA SER A 78 6.82 2.73 13.29
C SER A 78 6.28 3.59 12.14
N GLU A 79 5.85 4.82 12.43
CA GLU A 79 5.38 5.79 11.42
C GLU A 79 6.45 6.09 10.34
N ASN A 80 7.73 5.99 10.70
CA ASN A 80 8.87 6.12 9.78
C ASN A 80 9.46 4.78 9.34
N GLY A 81 8.72 3.69 9.56
CA GLY A 81 9.15 2.32 9.25
C GLY A 81 9.09 1.99 7.75
N ILE A 82 8.59 0.81 7.41
CA ILE A 82 8.65 0.30 6.02
C ILE A 82 7.92 1.17 4.99
N ASP A 83 6.85 1.87 5.41
CA ASP A 83 6.07 2.75 4.55
C ASP A 83 6.77 4.08 4.22
N SER A 84 7.86 4.40 4.91
CA SER A 84 8.68 5.59 4.66
C SER A 84 9.68 5.40 3.52
N ILE A 85 9.85 4.18 3.01
CA ILE A 85 10.83 3.87 1.98
C ILE A 85 10.21 3.35 0.68
N ARG A 86 11.01 3.47 -0.37
CA ARG A 86 10.79 2.85 -1.66
C ARG A 86 12.10 2.22 -2.09
N ILE A 87 12.06 0.93 -2.37
CA ILE A 87 13.24 0.20 -2.82
C ILE A 87 13.31 0.32 -4.33
N GLN A 88 14.50 0.59 -4.86
CA GLN A 88 14.84 0.47 -6.27
C GLN A 88 15.92 -0.58 -6.43
N ALA A 89 15.70 -1.54 -7.32
CA ALA A 89 16.62 -2.66 -7.49
C ALA A 89 16.57 -3.16 -8.92
N ARG A 90 17.67 -3.76 -9.39
CA ARG A 90 17.72 -4.42 -10.70
C ARG A 90 17.22 -5.85 -10.55
N LEU A 91 16.19 -6.23 -11.30
CA LEU A 91 15.73 -7.62 -11.32
C LEU A 91 16.78 -8.48 -12.03
N LEU A 92 17.28 -9.53 -11.39
CA LEU A 92 18.27 -10.42 -11.99
C LEU A 92 17.62 -11.66 -12.59
N TRP A 93 16.78 -12.39 -11.83
CA TRP A 93 16.00 -13.50 -12.36
C TRP A 93 14.78 -13.81 -11.49
N ILE A 94 13.96 -14.72 -11.99
CA ILE A 94 12.72 -15.17 -11.37
C ILE A 94 12.75 -16.70 -11.26
N THR A 95 12.32 -17.23 -10.12
CA THR A 95 12.22 -18.68 -9.89
C THR A 95 10.88 -19.03 -9.21
N PRO A 96 10.10 -20.00 -9.73
CA PRO A 96 8.94 -20.51 -9.02
C PRO A 96 9.39 -21.42 -7.85
N GLU A 97 8.76 -21.25 -6.69
CA GLU A 97 9.00 -22.07 -5.50
C GLU A 97 7.67 -22.57 -4.91
N THR A 98 7.70 -23.73 -4.26
CA THR A 98 6.57 -24.22 -3.46
C THR A 98 7.03 -24.46 -2.02
N VAL A 99 6.42 -23.76 -1.08
CA VAL A 99 6.73 -23.86 0.35
C VAL A 99 5.43 -24.13 1.11
N ARG A 100 5.35 -25.26 1.82
CA ARG A 100 4.17 -25.66 2.63
C ARG A 100 2.86 -25.59 1.82
N ASN A 101 2.85 -26.17 0.62
CA ASN A 101 1.72 -26.17 -0.33
C ASN A 101 1.28 -24.78 -0.82
N ARG A 102 2.10 -23.75 -0.65
CA ARG A 102 1.88 -22.42 -1.23
C ARG A 102 2.89 -22.17 -2.34
N ARG A 103 2.39 -21.67 -3.47
CA ARG A 103 3.21 -21.26 -4.61
C ARG A 103 3.71 -19.84 -4.38
N PHE A 104 5.01 -19.67 -4.49
CA PHE A 104 5.68 -18.38 -4.49
C PHE A 104 6.39 -18.20 -5.81
N LEU A 105 6.43 -16.97 -6.28
CA LEU A 105 7.35 -16.55 -7.32
C LEU A 105 8.44 -15.72 -6.64
N ARG A 106 9.68 -16.22 -6.66
CA ARG A 106 10.85 -15.55 -6.12
C ARG A 106 11.47 -14.66 -7.17
N LEU A 107 11.64 -13.39 -6.84
CA LEU A 107 12.38 -12.43 -7.64
C LEU A 107 13.70 -12.16 -6.90
N TYR A 108 14.82 -12.39 -7.57
CA TYR A 108 16.14 -12.08 -7.04
C TYR A 108 16.62 -10.77 -7.65
N MET A 109 16.94 -9.81 -6.79
CA MET A 109 17.30 -8.47 -7.22
C MET A 109 18.66 -8.07 -6.66
N GLY A 110 19.45 -7.40 -7.48
CA GLY A 110 20.70 -6.76 -7.08
C GLY A 110 20.53 -5.25 -6.92
N ASP A 111 21.62 -4.58 -6.58
CA ASP A 111 21.68 -3.13 -6.51
C ASP A 111 21.27 -2.49 -7.85
N HIS A 112 20.58 -1.34 -7.78
CA HIS A 112 20.12 -0.61 -8.97
C HIS A 112 21.27 -0.28 -9.92
N HIS A 113 22.35 0.27 -9.37
CA HIS A 113 23.47 0.83 -10.11
C HIS A 113 24.65 -0.14 -10.29
N SER A 114 24.42 -1.45 -10.16
CA SER A 114 25.48 -2.44 -10.39
C SER A 114 26.08 -2.27 -11.80
N PRO A 115 27.42 -2.10 -11.89
CA PRO A 115 28.12 -1.85 -13.15
C PRO A 115 28.26 -3.11 -14.01
N GLU A 116 28.13 -4.30 -13.40
CA GLU A 116 28.28 -5.56 -14.11
C GLU A 116 27.12 -5.80 -15.09
N PRO A 117 27.39 -6.40 -16.27
CA PRO A 117 26.35 -6.86 -17.18
C PRO A 117 25.41 -7.87 -16.51
N LEU A 118 24.14 -7.89 -16.95
CA LEU A 118 23.11 -8.77 -16.39
C LEU A 118 23.53 -10.24 -16.46
N GLU A 119 24.02 -10.70 -17.60
CA GLU A 119 24.40 -12.10 -17.82
C GLU A 119 25.54 -12.53 -16.88
N GLY A 120 26.49 -11.63 -16.63
CA GLY A 120 27.59 -11.86 -15.69
C GLY A 120 27.07 -12.04 -14.27
N GLN A 121 26.20 -11.13 -13.82
CA GLN A 121 25.58 -11.21 -12.50
C GLN A 121 24.75 -12.48 -12.34
N GLN A 122 23.89 -12.81 -13.31
CA GLN A 122 23.06 -14.02 -13.27
C GLN A 122 23.92 -15.28 -13.14
N LYS A 123 24.93 -15.42 -14.01
CA LYS A 123 25.82 -16.59 -14.02
C LYS A 123 26.50 -16.78 -12.67
N ASP A 124 27.11 -15.74 -12.14
CA ASP A 124 27.90 -15.84 -10.91
C ASP A 124 26.99 -16.06 -9.69
N TYR A 125 25.92 -15.28 -9.54
CA TYR A 125 25.01 -15.44 -8.40
C TYR A 125 24.31 -16.80 -8.41
N GLN A 126 23.89 -17.31 -9.56
CA GLN A 126 23.28 -18.64 -9.65
C GLN A 126 24.29 -19.75 -9.32
N ALA A 127 25.54 -19.61 -9.77
CA ALA A 127 26.61 -20.54 -9.42
C ALA A 127 26.93 -20.51 -7.91
N PHE A 128 26.90 -19.34 -7.27
CA PHE A 128 27.04 -19.22 -5.82
C PHE A 128 25.83 -19.78 -5.07
N GLN A 129 24.61 -19.51 -5.53
CA GLN A 129 23.41 -20.08 -4.92
C GLN A 129 23.40 -21.61 -4.95
N ALA A 130 23.90 -22.23 -6.03
CA ALA A 130 24.00 -23.69 -6.09
C ALA A 130 24.94 -24.29 -5.04
N LYS A 131 25.91 -23.51 -4.53
CA LYS A 131 26.87 -23.94 -3.51
C LYS A 131 26.42 -23.57 -2.10
N ASP A 132 26.10 -22.30 -1.90
CA ASP A 132 25.63 -21.74 -0.63
C ASP A 132 24.59 -20.63 -0.91
N PRO A 133 23.29 -20.98 -0.86
CA PRO A 133 22.22 -20.02 -1.03
C PRO A 133 22.24 -18.88 0.00
N PHE A 134 22.68 -19.13 1.23
CA PHE A 134 22.64 -18.12 2.28
C PHE A 134 23.71 -17.07 2.05
N GLU A 135 24.95 -17.47 1.74
CA GLU A 135 26.01 -16.50 1.44
C GLU A 135 25.69 -15.67 0.19
N ALA A 136 25.19 -16.31 -0.88
CA ALA A 136 24.78 -15.58 -2.08
C ALA A 136 23.66 -14.56 -1.79
N ASN A 137 22.66 -14.95 -0.99
CA ASN A 137 21.51 -14.11 -0.71
C ASN A 137 21.80 -12.95 0.26
N LYS A 138 23.00 -12.86 0.86
CA LYS A 138 23.41 -11.64 1.60
C LYS A 138 23.60 -10.43 0.68
N PHE A 139 23.89 -10.70 -0.60
CA PHE A 139 24.13 -9.72 -1.65
C PHE A 139 22.94 -9.57 -2.60
N LEU A 140 21.78 -10.12 -2.24
CA LEU A 140 20.55 -10.04 -3.03
C LEU A 140 19.37 -9.61 -2.16
N ILE A 141 18.42 -8.91 -2.78
CA ILE A 141 17.08 -8.76 -2.24
C ILE A 141 16.23 -9.90 -2.80
N THR A 142 15.75 -10.77 -1.92
CA THR A 142 14.84 -11.87 -2.30
C THR A 142 13.40 -11.42 -2.07
N VAL A 143 12.66 -11.17 -3.15
CA VAL A 143 11.25 -10.77 -3.09
C VAL A 143 10.35 -11.99 -3.29
N SER A 144 9.36 -12.18 -2.40
CA SER A 144 8.32 -13.19 -2.54
C SER A 144 7.02 -12.58 -3.06
N LEU A 145 6.50 -13.15 -4.15
CA LEU A 145 5.13 -12.92 -4.61
C LEU A 145 4.31 -14.19 -4.36
N LEU A 146 3.18 -14.07 -3.66
CA LEU A 146 2.31 -15.20 -3.33
C LEU A 146 1.30 -15.45 -4.47
N GLU A 147 1.19 -16.71 -4.92
CA GLU A 147 0.16 -17.18 -5.87
C GLU A 147 0.12 -16.41 -7.20
N ILE A 148 1.28 -15.94 -7.66
CA ILE A 148 1.44 -15.32 -8.97
C ILE A 148 1.91 -16.36 -9.98
N ASP A 149 1.33 -16.32 -11.19
CA ASP A 149 1.80 -17.14 -12.32
C ASP A 149 3.10 -16.57 -12.88
N GLU A 150 4.05 -17.44 -13.23
CA GLU A 150 5.35 -17.04 -13.79
C GLU A 150 5.24 -16.35 -15.16
N ASN A 151 4.13 -16.54 -15.86
CA ASN A 151 3.83 -15.93 -17.16
C ASN A 151 2.90 -14.71 -17.03
N ASP A 152 2.67 -14.18 -15.82
CA ASP A 152 1.86 -12.98 -15.64
C ASP A 152 2.49 -11.81 -16.41
N PRO A 153 1.76 -11.17 -17.35
CA PRO A 153 2.32 -10.16 -18.23
C PRO A 153 2.73 -8.86 -17.51
N ARG A 154 2.34 -8.70 -16.24
CA ARG A 154 2.74 -7.56 -15.41
C ARG A 154 4.10 -7.76 -14.75
N LEU A 155 4.68 -8.96 -14.86
CA LEU A 155 6.01 -9.22 -14.32
C LEU A 155 7.07 -8.39 -15.06
N PRO A 156 8.00 -7.77 -14.32
CA PRO A 156 9.13 -7.11 -14.94
C PRO A 156 10.04 -8.14 -15.62
N ALA A 157 10.64 -7.77 -16.74
CA ALA A 157 11.67 -8.59 -17.38
C ALA A 157 12.96 -8.58 -16.56
N PRO A 158 13.73 -9.68 -16.53
CA PRO A 158 15.11 -9.65 -16.05
C PRO A 158 15.92 -8.52 -16.70
N GLY A 159 16.73 -7.83 -15.88
CA GLY A 159 17.48 -6.62 -16.23
C GLY A 159 16.76 -5.32 -15.93
N ALA A 160 15.42 -5.34 -15.86
CA ALA A 160 14.66 -4.12 -15.58
C ALA A 160 14.96 -3.59 -14.17
N VAL A 161 15.06 -2.27 -14.05
CA VAL A 161 15.08 -1.61 -12.74
C VAL A 161 13.64 -1.46 -12.29
N VAL A 162 13.35 -1.97 -11.11
CA VAL A 162 12.01 -1.94 -10.51
C VAL A 162 12.01 -1.11 -9.25
N SER A 163 10.86 -0.52 -8.95
CA SER A 163 10.59 0.22 -7.74
C SER A 163 9.39 -0.36 -7.02
N PHE A 164 9.54 -0.62 -5.73
CA PHE A 164 8.46 -1.19 -4.92
C PHE A 164 8.52 -0.72 -3.46
N THR A 165 7.39 -0.87 -2.77
CA THR A 165 7.32 -0.81 -1.32
C THR A 165 6.87 -2.19 -0.86
N SER A 166 7.63 -2.80 0.04
CA SER A 166 7.25 -4.07 0.65
C SER A 166 6.27 -3.83 1.79
N PHE A 167 5.38 -4.79 2.03
CA PHE A 167 4.52 -4.76 3.23
C PHE A 167 5.14 -5.57 4.37
N LYS A 168 6.18 -6.35 4.06
CA LYS A 168 7.03 -7.02 5.03
C LYS A 168 8.47 -7.03 4.51
N LEU A 169 9.40 -6.61 5.35
CA LEU A 169 10.84 -6.64 5.09
C LEU A 169 11.50 -7.22 6.33
N HIS A 170 12.39 -8.19 6.14
CA HIS A 170 13.14 -8.77 7.24
C HIS A 170 14.51 -9.25 6.77
N PHE A 171 15.47 -9.18 7.68
CA PHE A 171 16.78 -9.77 7.50
C PHE A 171 16.83 -11.09 8.26
N TYR A 172 16.96 -12.20 7.53
CA TYR A 172 17.13 -13.53 8.11
C TYR A 172 18.49 -14.08 7.74
N ARG A 173 19.33 -14.36 8.74
CA ARG A 173 20.73 -14.78 8.51
C ARG A 173 21.44 -13.84 7.53
N GLU A 174 21.30 -12.53 7.77
CA GLU A 174 21.85 -11.45 6.94
C GLU A 174 21.26 -11.36 5.52
N CYS A 175 20.36 -12.25 5.10
CA CYS A 175 19.70 -12.20 3.80
C CYS A 175 18.52 -11.23 3.83
N CYS A 176 18.46 -10.32 2.86
CA CYS A 176 17.35 -9.39 2.73
C CYS A 176 16.15 -10.08 2.06
N GLN A 177 15.03 -10.18 2.79
CA GLN A 177 13.81 -10.81 2.29
C GLN A 177 12.63 -9.85 2.38
N ALA A 178 11.86 -9.75 1.30
CA ALA A 178 10.73 -8.85 1.22
C ALA A 178 9.49 -9.57 0.66
N ASP A 179 8.33 -9.34 1.26
CA ASP A 179 7.06 -9.76 0.69
C ASP A 179 6.36 -8.56 0.05
N VAL A 180 5.94 -8.76 -1.20
CA VAL A 180 5.42 -7.69 -2.06
C VAL A 180 4.19 -8.18 -2.81
N LYS A 181 3.24 -7.28 -3.09
CA LYS A 181 2.15 -7.57 -4.04
C LYS A 181 2.60 -7.13 -5.42
N LEU A 182 2.34 -7.93 -6.46
CA LEU A 182 2.76 -7.60 -7.83
C LEU A 182 2.37 -6.17 -8.27
N GLN A 183 1.17 -5.71 -7.90
CA GLN A 183 0.68 -4.35 -8.19
C GLN A 183 1.51 -3.21 -7.56
N ALA A 184 2.32 -3.51 -6.54
CA ALA A 184 3.20 -2.55 -5.88
C ALA A 184 4.57 -2.45 -6.56
N ILE A 185 4.87 -3.34 -7.52
CA ILE A 185 6.09 -3.31 -8.31
C ILE A 185 5.84 -2.44 -9.55
N LYS A 186 6.72 -1.49 -9.79
CA LYS A 186 6.69 -0.62 -10.97
C LYS A 186 8.03 -0.65 -11.67
N THR A 187 8.04 -0.90 -12.97
CA THR A 187 9.24 -0.77 -13.79
C THR A 187 9.62 0.71 -13.90
N VAL A 188 10.86 1.03 -13.54
CA VAL A 188 11.47 2.36 -13.64
C VAL A 188 12.20 2.51 -14.97
N SER A 189 12.98 1.49 -15.33
CA SER A 189 13.65 1.40 -16.63
C SER A 189 13.53 -0.02 -17.18
N ALA A 190 13.48 -0.11 -18.52
CA ALA A 190 13.62 -1.38 -19.21
C ALA A 190 15.05 -1.95 -19.03
N PRO A 191 15.25 -3.25 -19.31
CA PRO A 191 16.57 -3.89 -19.31
C PRO A 191 17.57 -3.20 -20.22
#